data_AF-A0A6H9YUC5-F1
#
_entry.id   AF-A0A6H9YUC5-F1
#
_cell.length_a   1.000
_cell.length_b   1.000
_cell.length_c   1.000
_cell.angle_alpha   90.00
_cell.angle_beta   90.00
_cell.angle_gamma   90.00
#
_symmetry.space_group_name_H-M   'P 1'
#
loop_
_entity.id
_entity.type
_entity.pdbx_description
1 polymer ?
#
loop_
_entity_poly.entity_id
_entity_poly.type
_entity_poly.pdbx_seq_one_letter_code
_entity_poly.pdbx_strand_id
1 'polypeptide(L)'
;MVSTEIDPARVNGYEDEYLAVLWHVAQINPAPFGDREAGELTERIGREIIRRWLWSHQDRDHDFEQLRQLGSWRGGTFVLN
;
A
#
# COMPACT_ATOMS: atom_id res chain seq x y z
N MET A 1 4.00 -25.63 -17.34
CA MET A 1 4.67 -24.38 -16.95
C MET A 1 3.58 -23.38 -16.65
N VAL A 2 3.56 -22.79 -15.46
CA VAL A 2 2.60 -21.74 -15.09
C VAL A 2 3.38 -20.43 -15.10
N SER A 3 2.87 -19.42 -15.80
CA SER A 3 3.44 -18.07 -15.85
C SER A 3 2.47 -17.10 -15.18
N THR A 4 2.98 -16.30 -14.26
CA THR A 4 2.22 -15.23 -13.60
C THR A 4 2.65 -13.91 -14.20
N GLU A 5 1.74 -13.22 -14.89
CA GLU A 5 1.97 -11.86 -15.34
C GLU A 5 1.55 -10.88 -14.25
N ILE A 6 2.43 -9.91 -13.97
CA ILE A 6 2.16 -8.85 -12.99
C ILE A 6 2.13 -7.54 -13.75
N ASP A 7 0.97 -6.88 -13.77
CA ASP A 7 0.84 -5.51 -14.30
C ASP A 7 1.04 -4.52 -13.14
N PRO A 8 2.19 -3.83 -13.05
CA PRO A 8 2.47 -2.90 -11.96
C PRO A 8 1.48 -1.74 -11.95
N ALA A 9 0.93 -1.36 -13.11
CA ALA A 9 -0.01 -0.25 -13.24
C ALA A 9 -1.37 -0.55 -12.59
N ARG A 10 -1.68 -1.83 -12.36
CA ARG A 10 -2.98 -2.28 -11.85
C ARG A 10 -2.95 -2.81 -10.42
N VAL A 11 -1.83 -2.63 -9.72
CA VAL A 11 -1.63 -3.08 -8.33
C VAL A 11 -2.75 -2.61 -7.39
N ASN A 12 -3.28 -1.40 -7.60
CA ASN A 12 -4.38 -0.87 -6.78
C ASN A 12 -5.75 -1.53 -7.04
N GLY A 13 -5.91 -2.27 -8.13
CA GLY A 13 -7.17 -2.90 -8.54
C GLY A 13 -7.24 -4.40 -8.24
N TYR A 14 -6.19 -4.99 -7.69
CA TYR A 14 -6.20 -6.39 -7.25
C TYR A 14 -6.80 -6.53 -5.85
N GLU A 15 -7.43 -7.67 -5.59
CA GLU A 15 -7.91 -8.06 -4.26
C GLU A 15 -6.74 -8.34 -3.31
N ASP A 16 -6.98 -8.21 -2.00
CA ASP A 16 -5.94 -8.33 -0.97
C ASP A 16 -5.23 -9.70 -0.98
N GLU A 17 -5.99 -10.80 -1.14
CA GLU A 17 -5.43 -12.14 -1.21
C GLU A 17 -4.54 -12.31 -2.44
N TYR A 18 -4.94 -11.73 -3.57
CA TYR A 18 -4.16 -11.80 -4.80
C TYR A 18 -2.90 -10.95 -4.71
N LEU A 19 -2.97 -9.77 -4.08
CA LEU A 19 -1.78 -8.96 -3.77
C LEU A 19 -0.77 -9.70 -2.91
N ALA A 20 -1.21 -10.45 -1.90
CA ALA A 20 -0.32 -11.26 -1.07
C ALA A 20 0.40 -12.35 -1.89
N VAL A 21 -0.31 -13.02 -2.80
CA VAL A 21 0.28 -14.00 -3.73
C VAL A 21 1.31 -13.32 -4.64
N LEU A 22 0.95 -12.19 -5.26
CA LEU A 22 1.85 -11.45 -6.15
C LEU A 22 3.10 -10.95 -5.42
N TRP A 23 2.98 -10.55 -4.16
CA TRP A 23 4.11 -10.11 -3.35
C TRP A 23 5.09 -11.25 -3.08
N HIS A 24 4.60 -12.45 -2.75
CA HIS A 24 5.45 -13.63 -2.59
C HIS A 24 6.12 -14.04 -3.90
N VAL A 25 5.38 -14.02 -5.02
CA VAL A 25 5.94 -14.32 -6.35
C VAL A 25 7.04 -13.32 -6.73
N ALA A 26 6.83 -12.02 -6.48
CA ALA A 26 7.81 -10.98 -6.78
C ALA A 26 9.10 -11.14 -5.95
N GLN A 27 9.00 -11.54 -4.67
CA GLN A 27 10.16 -11.77 -3.81
C GLN A 27 11.02 -12.97 -4.23
N ILE A 28 10.42 -14.00 -4.83
CA ILE A 28 11.14 -15.19 -5.33
C ILE A 28 11.57 -15.06 -6.80
N ASN A 29 11.44 -13.87 -7.38
CA ASN A 29 11.89 -13.59 -8.75
C ASN A 29 13.38 -13.97 -8.90
N PRO A 30 13.77 -14.78 -9.91
CA PRO A 30 15.16 -15.22 -10.11
C PRO A 30 16.13 -14.11 -10.59
N ALA A 31 15.71 -12.86 -10.63
CA ALA A 31 16.55 -11.73 -10.99
C ALA A 31 17.79 -11.64 -10.08
N PRO A 32 18.95 -11.18 -10.60
CA PRO A 32 20.15 -11.00 -9.79
C PRO A 32 19.91 -10.09 -8.57
N PHE A 33 20.66 -10.31 -7.50
CA PHE A 33 20.65 -9.41 -6.37
C PHE A 33 20.96 -7.97 -6.80
N GLY A 34 20.17 -7.01 -6.32
CA GLY A 34 20.30 -5.60 -6.69
C GLY A 34 19.64 -5.23 -8.01
N ASP A 35 18.90 -6.15 -8.65
CA ASP A 35 18.07 -5.80 -9.80
C ASP A 35 17.00 -4.78 -9.41
N ARG A 36 17.07 -3.62 -10.07
CA ARG A 36 16.22 -2.47 -9.74
C ARG A 36 14.76 -2.74 -10.05
N GLU A 37 14.45 -3.32 -11.20
CA GLU A 37 13.06 -3.51 -11.64
C GLU A 37 12.34 -4.55 -10.76
N ALA A 38 13.04 -5.64 -10.40
CA ALA A 38 12.55 -6.63 -9.46
C ALA A 38 12.30 -6.03 -8.07
N GLY A 39 13.21 -5.17 -7.60
CA GLY A 39 13.07 -4.45 -6.34
C GLY A 39 11.88 -3.50 -6.34
N GLU A 40 11.77 -2.65 -7.37
CA GLU A 40 10.69 -1.67 -7.53
C GLU A 40 9.32 -2.36 -7.62
N LEU A 41 9.22 -3.48 -8.34
CA LEU A 41 7.98 -4.27 -8.41
C LEU A 41 7.56 -4.81 -7.05
N THR A 42 8.50 -5.45 -6.34
CA THR A 42 8.25 -6.02 -5.00
C THR A 42 7.84 -4.93 -4.01
N GLU A 43 8.54 -3.79 -4.03
CA GLU A 43 8.25 -2.63 -3.20
C GLU A 43 6.86 -2.06 -3.50
N ARG A 44 6.50 -1.91 -4.78
CA ARG A 44 5.21 -1.35 -5.18
C ARG A 44 4.04 -2.18 -4.66
N ILE A 45 4.12 -3.50 -4.74
CA ILE A 45 3.11 -4.41 -4.22
C ILE A 45 3.06 -4.33 -2.68
N GLY A 46 4.22 -4.37 -2.01
CA GLY A 46 4.31 -4.28 -0.55
C GLY A 46 3.75 -2.96 0.01
N ARG A 47 4.04 -1.83 -0.64
CA ARG A 47 3.50 -0.51 -0.28
C ARG A 47 1.98 -0.47 -0.37
N GLU A 48 1.39 -1.10 -1.39
CA GLU A 48 -0.06 -1.18 -1.54
C GLU A 48 -0.70 -1.98 -0.39
N ILE A 49 -0.13 -3.13 -0.04
CA ILE A 49 -0.59 -3.95 1.10
C ILE A 49 -0.54 -3.14 2.40
N ILE A 50 0.59 -2.48 2.69
CA ILE A 50 0.76 -1.64 3.89
C ILE A 50 -0.23 -0.47 3.88
N ARG A 51 -0.43 0.18 2.73
CA ARG A 51 -1.38 1.31 2.58
C ARG A 51 -2.82 0.88 2.94
N ARG A 52 -3.27 -0.27 2.43
CA ARG A 52 -4.60 -0.83 2.74
C ARG A 52 -4.73 -1.25 4.21
N TRP A 53 -3.68 -1.87 4.75
CA TRP A 53 -3.62 -2.22 6.17
C TRP A 53 -3.73 -0.96 7.04
N LEU A 54 -2.96 0.09 6.75
CA LEU A 54 -3.03 1.36 7.47
C LEU A 54 -4.41 2.00 7.39
N TRP A 55 -5.04 2.07 6.21
CA TRP A 55 -6.39 2.61 6.08
C TRP A 55 -7.41 1.82 6.90
N SER A 56 -7.44 0.49 6.81
CA SER A 56 -8.40 -0.33 7.56
C SER A 56 -8.20 -0.28 9.08
N HIS A 57 -6.98 0.03 9.54
CA HIS A 57 -6.67 0.15 10.96
C HIS A 57 -6.85 1.58 11.49
N GLN A 58 -6.57 2.61 10.68
CA GLN A 58 -6.73 4.03 11.04
C GLN A 58 -8.16 4.56 10.84
N ASP A 59 -8.97 3.98 9.93
CA ASP A 59 -10.41 4.34 9.81
C ASP A 59 -11.23 3.97 11.07
N ARG A 60 -10.63 3.23 12.01
CA ARG A 60 -11.22 2.96 13.33
C ARG A 60 -10.85 4.01 14.39
N ASP A 61 -10.21 5.10 14.00
CA ASP A 61 -9.88 6.21 14.90
C ASP A 61 -11.15 7.01 15.21
N HIS A 62 -11.83 6.57 16.27
CA HIS A 62 -12.89 7.29 16.97
C HIS A 62 -12.52 8.77 17.24
N ASP A 63 -11.22 9.05 17.37
CA ASP A 63 -10.67 10.36 17.66
C ASP A 63 -10.55 11.25 16.41
N PHE A 64 -10.49 10.71 15.19
CA PHE A 64 -10.34 11.51 13.97
C PHE A 64 -11.57 12.38 13.69
N GLU A 65 -12.77 11.82 13.89
CA GLU A 65 -14.03 12.58 13.79
C GLU A 65 -14.17 13.60 14.94
N GLN A 66 -13.73 13.26 16.16
CA GLN A 66 -13.72 14.22 17.27
C GLN A 66 -12.76 15.39 17.01
N LEU A 67 -11.57 15.10 16.50
CA LEU A 67 -10.59 16.13 16.13
C LEU A 67 -11.16 17.04 15.04
N ARG A 68 -11.81 16.49 14.00
CA ARG A 68 -12.47 17.29 12.95
C ARG A 68 -13.56 18.23 13.49
N GLN A 69 -14.21 17.91 14.60
CA GLN A 69 -15.16 18.82 15.25
C GLN A 69 -14.44 19.99 15.94
N LEU A 70 -13.22 19.78 16.43
CA LEU A 70 -12.44 20.78 17.16
C LEU A 70 -11.68 21.74 16.24
N GLY A 71 -11.36 21.35 15.01
CA GLY A 71 -10.57 22.19 14.10
C GLY A 71 -10.33 21.62 12.71
N SER A 72 -9.52 22.31 11.91
CA SER A 72 -9.18 21.92 10.53
C SER A 72 -7.68 22.06 10.26
N TRP A 73 -7.14 21.17 9.43
CA TRP A 73 -5.77 21.26 8.95
C TRP A 73 -5.64 22.33 7.85
N ARG A 74 -4.78 23.33 8.05
CA ARG A 74 -4.51 24.42 7.10
C ARG A 74 -3.00 24.64 6.97
N GLY A 75 -2.46 24.44 5.77
CA GLY A 75 -1.07 24.79 5.46
C GLY A 75 -0.01 24.13 6.35
N GLY A 76 -0.26 22.93 6.89
CA GLY A 76 0.66 22.24 7.79
C GLY A 76 0.43 22.49 9.28
N THR A 77 -0.68 23.15 9.65
CA THR A 77 -1.03 23.42 11.05
C THR A 77 -2.49 23.02 11.31
N PHE A 78 -2.77 22.43 12.48
CA PHE A 78 -4.14 22.18 12.92
C PHE A 78 -4.68 23.43 13.63
N VAL A 79 -5.73 24.03 13.07
CA VAL A 79 -6.34 25.26 13.59
C VAL A 79 -7.67 24.91 14.22
N LEU A 80 -7.82 25.20 15.52
CA LEU A 80 -9.09 25.00 16.23
C LEU A 80 -10.16 25.98 15.69
N ASN A 81 -11.41 25.54 15.67
CA ASN A 81 -12.57 26.37 15.28
C ASN A 81 -12.77 27.56 16.20
#